data_AF-A0A352PRS1-F1
#
_entry.id   AF-A0A352PRS1-F1
#
_cell.length_a   1.000
_cell.length_b   1.000
_cell.length_c   1.000
_cell.angle_alpha   90.00
_cell.angle_beta   90.00
_cell.angle_gamma   90.00
#
_symmetry.space_group_name_H-M   'P 1'
#
loop_
_entity.id
_entity.type
_entity.pdbx_description
1 polymer ?
#
loop_
_entity_poly.entity_id
_entity_poly.type
_entity_poly.pdbx_seq_one_letter_code
_entity_poly.pdbx_strand_id
1 'polypeptide(L)'
;SDKYLNFSSRVGYHYSVLDAYCGQTTNKNYITFSFKGGAADDVRRNRRARAIAVVLMACDFSVDVKGDRVDARFAKYPCEVVADKLETIGKLLVFTRQMDMLMNSETSIELVAKNFLEENYNYD
;
A
#
# COMPACT_ATOMS: atom_id res chain seq x y z
N SER A 1 14.76 -6.83 -18.53
CA SER A 1 15.46 -5.93 -17.61
C SER A 1 15.36 -6.52 -16.23
N ASP A 2 16.47 -6.67 -15.51
CA ASP A 2 16.58 -7.20 -14.13
C ASP A 2 16.16 -6.17 -13.05
N LYS A 3 15.95 -4.92 -13.45
CA LYS A 3 15.71 -3.76 -12.56
C LYS A 3 14.29 -3.23 -12.61
N TYR A 4 13.45 -3.78 -13.47
CA TYR A 4 12.10 -3.30 -13.72
C TYR A 4 11.09 -4.36 -13.29
N LEU A 5 10.10 -3.95 -12.52
CA LEU A 5 8.98 -4.77 -12.10
C LEU A 5 7.68 -4.04 -12.43
N ASN A 6 6.83 -4.67 -13.23
CA ASN A 6 5.42 -4.35 -13.28
C ASN A 6 4.65 -5.52 -12.69
N PHE A 7 3.93 -5.26 -11.61
CA PHE A 7 3.12 -6.24 -10.91
C PHE A 7 1.69 -5.73 -10.85
N SER A 8 0.79 -6.45 -11.51
CA SER A 8 -0.65 -6.22 -11.46
C SER A 8 -1.31 -7.39 -10.76
N SER A 9 -2.09 -7.11 -9.72
CA SER A 9 -2.78 -8.12 -8.93
C SER A 9 -4.26 -7.84 -8.87
N ARG A 10 -5.05 -8.89 -9.11
CA ARG A 10 -6.49 -8.93 -8.84
C ARG A 10 -6.75 -10.10 -7.91
N VAL A 11 -6.99 -9.81 -6.64
CA VAL A 11 -7.31 -10.83 -5.65
C VAL A 11 -8.75 -10.59 -5.18
N GLY A 12 -9.67 -11.39 -5.72
CA GLY A 12 -11.10 -11.16 -5.52
C GLY A 12 -11.52 -9.78 -6.04
N TYR A 13 -11.92 -8.90 -5.12
CA TYR A 13 -12.39 -7.55 -5.42
C TYR A 13 -11.32 -6.47 -5.18
N HIS A 14 -10.13 -6.85 -4.70
CA HIS A 14 -9.00 -5.94 -4.55
C HIS A 14 -8.19 -5.90 -5.85
N TYR A 15 -7.93 -4.69 -6.34
CA TYR A 15 -7.11 -4.41 -7.50
C TYR A 15 -5.89 -3.63 -7.03
N SER A 16 -4.70 -4.09 -7.40
CA SER A 16 -3.47 -3.39 -7.10
C SER A 16 -2.54 -3.39 -8.31
N VAL A 17 -1.95 -2.25 -8.59
CA VAL A 17 -0.96 -2.08 -9.65
C VAL A 17 0.28 -1.48 -9.01
N LEU A 18 1.41 -2.13 -9.19
CA LEU A 18 2.72 -1.72 -8.74
C LEU A 18 3.64 -1.67 -9.95
N ASP A 19 4.26 -0.52 -10.19
CA ASP A 19 5.26 -0.34 -11.24
C ASP A 19 6.50 0.27 -10.59
N ALA A 20 7.65 -0.36 -10.81
CA ALA A 20 8.88 0.00 -10.12
C ALA A 20 10.11 -0.16 -11.00
N TYR A 21 11.05 0.77 -10.82
CA TYR A 21 12.41 0.67 -11.30
C TYR A 21 13.36 0.76 -10.11
N CYS A 22 14.18 -0.26 -9.91
CA CYS A 22 15.10 -0.40 -8.79
C CYS A 22 16.49 -0.77 -9.32
N GLY A 23 17.39 0.21 -9.38
CA GLY A 23 18.74 0.03 -9.88
C GLY A 23 19.76 0.98 -9.23
N GLN A 24 20.98 0.95 -9.75
CA GLN A 24 22.12 1.67 -9.16
C GLN A 24 22.09 3.20 -9.40
N THR A 25 21.28 3.69 -10.35
CA THR A 25 21.14 5.13 -10.60
C THR A 25 19.95 5.68 -9.82
N THR A 26 20.23 6.27 -8.65
CA THR A 26 19.23 6.86 -7.73
C THR A 26 18.12 7.65 -8.43
N ASN A 27 18.48 8.57 -9.33
CA ASN A 27 17.51 9.44 -10.01
C ASN A 27 16.54 8.71 -10.96
N LYS A 28 16.85 7.47 -11.35
CA LYS A 28 15.98 6.63 -12.19
C LYS A 28 15.03 5.77 -11.36
N ASN A 29 15.31 5.60 -10.07
CA ASN A 29 14.53 4.69 -9.25
C ASN A 29 13.18 5.28 -8.88
N TYR A 30 12.14 4.46 -8.95
CA TYR A 30 10.80 4.82 -8.54
C TYR A 30 9.96 3.60 -8.17
N ILE A 31 8.89 3.88 -7.45
CA ILE A 31 7.75 3.02 -7.20
C ILE A 31 6.51 3.86 -7.44
N THR A 32 5.58 3.35 -8.24
CA THR A 32 4.19 3.83 -8.29
C THR A 32 3.28 2.69 -7.90
N PHE A 33 2.38 2.95 -6.97
CA PHE A 33 1.45 1.98 -6.43
C PHE A 33 0.03 2.53 -6.53
N SER A 34 -0.91 1.70 -6.97
CA SER A 34 -2.33 2.03 -7.01
C SER A 34 -3.11 0.89 -6.39
N PHE A 35 -4.06 1.21 -5.52
CA PHE A 35 -4.96 0.26 -4.88
C PHE A 35 -6.41 0.71 -5.06
N LYS A 36 -7.31 -0.23 -5.34
CA LYS A 36 -8.77 0.04 -5.40
C LYS A 36 -9.59 -1.22 -5.13
N GLY A 37 -10.83 -1.04 -4.65
CA GLY A 37 -11.83 -2.09 -4.59
C GLY A 37 -11.75 -2.90 -3.30
N GLY A 38 -12.65 -3.86 -3.14
CA GLY A 38 -12.85 -4.71 -1.96
C GLY A 38 -14.27 -5.26 -1.94
N ALA A 39 -14.55 -6.21 -1.04
CA ALA A 39 -15.83 -6.94 -1.01
C ALA A 39 -16.81 -6.38 0.04
N ALA A 40 -16.67 -5.09 0.38
CA ALA A 40 -17.44 -4.42 1.43
C ALA A 40 -18.20 -3.19 0.89
N ASP A 41 -19.07 -2.63 1.74
CA ASP A 41 -19.75 -1.37 1.46
C ASP A 41 -18.77 -0.20 1.27
N ASP A 42 -19.27 0.89 0.66
CA ASP A 42 -18.46 2.05 0.29
C ASP A 42 -17.74 2.69 1.47
N VAL A 43 -18.37 2.69 2.65
CA VAL A 43 -17.81 3.28 3.87
C VAL A 43 -16.59 2.47 4.33
N ARG A 44 -16.74 1.13 4.42
CA ARG A 44 -15.63 0.25 4.80
C ARG A 44 -14.49 0.27 3.79
N ARG A 45 -14.81 0.31 2.48
CA ARG A 45 -13.79 0.41 1.43
C ARG A 45 -13.03 1.74 1.50
N ASN A 46 -13.71 2.85 1.74
CA ASN A 46 -13.08 4.14 1.93
C ASN A 46 -12.15 4.16 3.16
N ARG A 47 -12.58 3.58 4.29
CA ARG A 47 -11.75 3.48 5.50
C ARG A 47 -10.48 2.68 5.27
N ARG A 48 -10.57 1.53 4.58
CA ARG A 48 -9.37 0.76 4.20
C ARG A 48 -8.43 1.57 3.31
N ALA A 49 -8.96 2.28 2.31
CA ALA A 49 -8.17 3.15 1.46
C ALA A 49 -7.42 4.22 2.29
N ARG A 50 -8.09 4.82 3.26
CA ARG A 50 -7.47 5.78 4.20
C ARG A 50 -6.43 5.13 5.11
N ALA A 51 -6.64 3.90 5.59
CA ALA A 51 -5.67 3.18 6.41
C ALA A 51 -4.39 2.85 5.62
N ILE A 52 -4.55 2.36 4.38
CA ILE A 52 -3.45 2.14 3.43
C ILE A 52 -2.69 3.46 3.19
N ALA A 53 -3.41 4.55 2.99
CA ALA A 53 -2.80 5.86 2.78
C ALA A 53 -1.97 6.32 3.98
N VAL A 54 -2.46 6.12 5.21
CA VAL A 54 -1.70 6.45 6.44
C VAL A 54 -0.40 5.67 6.51
N VAL A 55 -0.43 4.36 6.24
CA VAL A 55 0.78 3.53 6.21
C VAL A 55 1.77 4.04 5.15
N LEU A 56 1.29 4.28 3.93
CA LEU A 56 2.15 4.72 2.82
C LEU A 56 2.77 6.09 3.09
N MET A 57 2.02 7.03 3.65
CA MET A 57 2.54 8.35 4.07
C MET A 57 3.61 8.22 5.16
N ALA A 58 3.39 7.35 6.17
CA ALA A 58 4.39 7.04 7.19
C ALA A 58 5.65 6.37 6.61
N CYS A 59 5.53 5.76 5.42
CA CYS A 59 6.64 5.19 4.66
C CYS A 59 7.23 6.15 3.63
N ASP A 60 6.99 7.47 3.72
CA ASP A 60 7.52 8.53 2.86
C ASP A 60 7.00 8.55 1.42
N PHE A 61 5.90 7.85 1.13
CA PHE A 61 5.23 7.97 -0.16
C PHE A 61 4.44 9.28 -0.23
N SER A 62 4.45 9.90 -1.40
CA SER A 62 3.41 10.87 -1.76
C SER A 62 2.14 10.09 -2.09
N VAL A 63 1.01 10.44 -1.47
CA VAL A 63 -0.25 9.68 -1.57
C VAL A 63 -1.41 10.59 -1.96
N ASP A 64 -2.27 10.15 -2.87
CA ASP A 64 -3.57 10.73 -3.21
C ASP A 64 -4.68 9.70 -2.95
N VAL A 65 -5.78 10.14 -2.35
CA VAL A 65 -6.93 9.26 -2.01
C VAL A 65 -8.20 9.83 -2.62
N LYS A 66 -8.91 9.01 -3.40
CA LYS A 66 -10.18 9.36 -4.03
C LYS A 66 -11.19 8.23 -3.83
N GLY A 67 -12.11 8.40 -2.89
CA GLY A 67 -13.07 7.36 -2.53
C GLY A 67 -12.38 6.12 -1.97
N ASP A 68 -12.50 4.98 -2.64
CA ASP A 68 -11.84 3.72 -2.28
C ASP A 68 -10.51 3.48 -3.02
N ARG A 69 -10.02 4.48 -3.75
CA ARG A 69 -8.77 4.42 -4.50
C ARG A 69 -7.65 5.15 -3.77
N VAL A 70 -6.48 4.51 -3.73
CA VAL A 70 -5.22 5.08 -3.25
C VAL A 70 -4.22 5.05 -4.40
N ASP A 71 -3.61 6.18 -4.70
CA ASP A 71 -2.45 6.26 -5.60
C ASP A 71 -1.26 6.78 -4.80
N ALA A 72 -0.10 6.14 -4.93
CA ALA A 72 1.09 6.44 -4.16
C ALA A 72 2.36 6.42 -5.02
N ARG A 73 3.33 7.28 -4.70
CA ARG A 73 4.61 7.40 -5.41
C ARG A 73 5.78 7.59 -4.46
N PHE A 74 6.87 6.90 -4.73
CA PHE A 74 8.17 7.04 -4.08
C PHE A 74 9.26 7.04 -5.16
N ALA A 75 10.21 7.98 -5.15
CA ALA A 75 11.18 8.11 -6.24
C ALA A 75 12.45 8.84 -5.81
N LYS A 76 13.53 8.63 -6.59
CA LYS A 76 14.85 9.26 -6.39
C LYS A 76 15.58 8.82 -5.12
N TYR A 77 15.48 7.54 -4.77
CA TYR A 77 16.18 6.93 -3.63
C TYR A 77 17.14 5.81 -4.07
N PRO A 78 18.18 5.50 -3.26
CA PRO A 78 19.11 4.40 -3.54
C PRO A 78 18.40 3.05 -3.70
N CYS A 79 19.08 2.11 -4.38
CA CYS A 79 18.53 0.78 -4.69
C CYS A 79 18.06 0.03 -3.44
N GLU A 80 18.87 0.02 -2.38
CA GLU A 80 18.55 -0.64 -1.11
C GLU A 80 17.25 -0.10 -0.49
N VAL A 81 17.11 1.23 -0.40
CA VAL A 81 15.91 1.87 0.15
C VAL A 81 14.68 1.54 -0.70
N VAL A 82 14.81 1.51 -2.02
CA VAL A 82 13.69 1.17 -2.92
C VAL A 82 13.29 -0.30 -2.76
N ALA A 83 14.26 -1.21 -2.61
CA ALA A 83 14.01 -2.61 -2.34
C ALA A 83 13.27 -2.81 -1.00
N ASP A 84 13.69 -2.11 0.05
CA ASP A 84 13.03 -2.14 1.37
C ASP A 84 11.57 -1.67 1.26
N LYS A 85 11.31 -0.57 0.53
CA LYS A 85 9.93 -0.08 0.32
C LYS A 85 9.08 -1.05 -0.51
N LEU A 86 9.68 -1.78 -1.47
CA LEU A 86 8.97 -2.83 -2.22
C LEU A 86 8.56 -4.00 -1.30
N GLU A 87 9.42 -4.37 -0.34
CA GLU A 87 9.07 -5.36 0.68
C GLU A 87 7.90 -4.86 1.55
N THR A 88 7.93 -3.61 2.01
CA THR A 88 6.84 -3.00 2.78
C THR A 88 5.52 -3.03 2.01
N ILE A 89 5.51 -2.73 0.71
CA ILE A 89 4.30 -2.83 -0.13
C ILE A 89 3.82 -4.28 -0.21
N GLY A 90 4.72 -5.24 -0.36
CA GLY A 90 4.38 -6.67 -0.35
C GLY A 90 3.68 -7.08 0.94
N LYS A 91 4.26 -6.72 2.10
CA LYS A 91 3.66 -6.95 3.43
C LYS A 91 2.28 -6.28 3.52
N LEU A 92 2.15 -5.03 3.08
CA LEU A 92 0.91 -4.26 3.14
C LEU A 92 -0.21 -4.89 2.30
N LEU A 93 0.12 -5.37 1.10
CA LEU A 93 -0.82 -6.07 0.24
C LEU A 93 -1.35 -7.34 0.90
N VAL A 94 -0.50 -8.12 1.56
CA VAL A 94 -0.94 -9.34 2.26
C VAL A 94 -1.79 -8.98 3.47
N PHE A 95 -1.32 -8.06 4.31
CA PHE A 95 -2.00 -7.63 5.53
C PHE A 95 -3.42 -7.11 5.26
N THR A 96 -3.59 -6.29 4.21
CA THR A 96 -4.86 -5.61 3.93
C THR A 96 -5.94 -6.52 3.31
N ARG A 97 -5.61 -7.74 2.87
CA ARG A 97 -6.55 -8.66 2.20
C ARG A 97 -7.77 -9.05 3.03
N GLN A 98 -7.66 -9.11 4.35
CA GLN A 98 -8.75 -9.51 5.24
C GLN A 98 -9.32 -8.34 6.05
N MET A 99 -8.83 -7.12 5.84
CA MET A 99 -9.15 -5.97 6.69
C MET A 99 -10.50 -5.33 6.40
N ASP A 100 -11.15 -5.67 5.29
CA ASP A 100 -12.48 -5.16 4.91
C ASP A 100 -13.51 -5.35 6.05
N MET A 101 -13.44 -6.48 6.76
CA MET A 101 -14.36 -6.82 7.84
C MET A 101 -14.08 -6.05 9.14
N LEU A 102 -12.86 -5.52 9.31
CA LEU A 102 -12.40 -4.83 10.52
C LEU A 102 -12.60 -3.30 10.47
N MET A 103 -12.98 -2.75 9.31
CA MET A 103 -13.20 -1.31 9.07
C MET A 103 -14.56 -0.79 9.60
N ASN A 104 -14.94 -1.19 10.81
CA ASN A 104 -16.26 -0.90 11.39
C ASN A 104 -16.42 0.55 11.89
N SER A 105 -15.33 1.28 12.15
CA SER A 105 -15.34 2.64 12.69
C SER A 105 -14.22 3.50 12.11
N GLU A 106 -14.23 4.81 12.39
CA GLU A 106 -13.11 5.70 12.03
C GLU A 106 -11.83 5.34 12.81
N THR A 107 -11.96 4.92 14.07
CA THR A 107 -10.85 4.46 14.90
C THR A 107 -10.14 3.25 14.29
N SER A 108 -10.85 2.41 13.53
CA SER A 108 -10.26 1.28 12.80
C SER A 108 -9.15 1.73 11.83
N ILE A 109 -9.21 2.96 11.29
CA ILE A 109 -8.20 3.45 10.34
C ILE A 109 -6.84 3.55 11.02
N GLU A 110 -6.78 4.24 12.16
CA GLU A 110 -5.55 4.47 12.91
C GLU A 110 -5.03 3.18 13.53
N LEU A 111 -5.93 2.34 14.07
CA LEU A 111 -5.54 1.06 14.66
C LEU A 111 -4.88 0.15 13.62
N VAL A 112 -5.47 0.04 12.43
CA VAL A 112 -4.93 -0.80 11.35
C VAL A 112 -3.60 -0.28 10.85
N ALA A 113 -3.48 1.03 10.66
CA ALA A 113 -2.22 1.64 10.25
C ALA A 113 -1.12 1.43 11.30
N LYS A 114 -1.45 1.65 12.58
CA LYS A 114 -0.54 1.44 13.71
C LYS A 114 -0.06 -0.02 13.79
N ASN A 115 -0.99 -0.98 13.77
CA ASN A 115 -0.67 -2.40 13.83
C ASN A 115 0.29 -2.80 12.71
N PHE A 116 0.05 -2.33 11.48
CA PHE A 116 0.95 -2.60 10.37
C PHE A 116 2.35 -2.01 10.59
N LEU A 117 2.44 -0.75 11.03
CA LEU A 117 3.71 -0.04 11.25
C LEU A 117 4.52 -0.61 12.42
N GLU A 118 3.85 -1.20 13.39
CA GLU A 118 4.47 -1.91 14.53
C GLU A 118 4.77 -3.39 14.20
N GLU A 119 4.57 -3.82 12.96
CA GLU A 119 4.65 -5.21 12.50
C GLU A 119 3.77 -6.20 13.30
N ASN A 120 2.72 -5.68 13.95
CA ASN A 120 1.70 -6.49 14.60
C ASN A 120 0.64 -6.92 13.58
N TYR A 121 0.86 -8.08 12.96
CA TYR A 121 -0.06 -8.64 11.96
C TYR A 121 -1.17 -9.53 12.56
N ASN A 122 -1.25 -9.61 13.89
CA ASN A 122 -2.28 -10.38 14.57
C ASN A 122 -3.60 -9.60 14.60
N TYR A 123 -4.70 -10.35 14.66
CA TYR A 123 -6.07 -9.83 14.60
C TYR A 123 -6.76 -9.76 15.98
N ASP A 124 -5.99 -9.90 17.06
CA ASP A 124 -6.46 -10.01 18.45
C ASP A 124 -6.47 -8.65 19.18
#